data_AF-A0A4M3JPV6-F1
#
_entry.id   AF-A0A4M3JPV6-F1
#
_cell.length_a   1.000
_cell.length_b   1.000
_cell.length_c   1.000
_cell.angle_alpha   90.00
_cell.angle_beta   90.00
_cell.angle_gamma   90.00
#
_symmetry.space_group_name_H-M   'P 1'
#
loop_
_entity.id
_entity.type
_entity.pdbx_description
1 polymer ?
#
loop_
_entity_poly.entity_id
_entity_poly.type
_entity_poly.pdbx_seq_one_letter_code
_entity_poly.pdbx_strand_id
1 'polypeptide(L)'
;MKKIEVKGLAKTVKDKAIQNIENAQDETTLNTAKNNGITNIGKVTLPRTTKKAEAKEAINAAAEAKKTEISNRFDLTTEDKSRALQQVDQEANDAKIAVDKGVTNKDVEQAKVVGIDAINNINPQPTSRPLSTPKPQPSIPTQPDQGDTETPTTPSSPSAQPSQL
;
A
#
# COMPACT_ATOMS: atom_id res chain seq x y z
N MET A 1 21.14 5.06 -20.00
CA MET A 1 20.82 5.69 -21.29
C MET A 1 20.42 7.15 -21.11
N LYS A 2 21.21 8.06 -21.66
CA LYS A 2 21.01 9.51 -21.57
C LYS A 2 19.94 9.93 -22.59
N LYS A 3 19.15 10.97 -22.32
CA LYS A 3 18.13 11.57 -23.23
C LYS A 3 18.66 11.86 -24.65
N ILE A 4 19.98 11.95 -24.80
CA ILE A 4 20.73 12.15 -26.05
C ILE A 4 20.73 10.89 -26.94
N GLU A 5 20.86 9.68 -26.38
CA GLU A 5 20.93 8.44 -27.18
C GLU A 5 19.60 8.11 -27.86
N VAL A 6 18.48 8.41 -27.19
CA VAL A 6 17.13 8.10 -27.67
C VAL A 6 16.72 9.03 -28.80
N LYS A 7 17.05 10.32 -28.69
CA LYS A 7 16.90 11.28 -29.79
C LYS A 7 17.79 10.91 -30.98
N GLY A 8 19.00 10.42 -30.70
CA GLY A 8 19.90 9.86 -31.72
C GLY A 8 19.27 8.67 -32.44
N LEU A 9 18.77 7.68 -31.70
CA LEU A 9 18.16 6.48 -32.25
C LEU A 9 16.89 6.80 -33.07
N ALA A 10 16.01 7.67 -32.54
CA ALA A 10 14.83 8.12 -33.27
C ALA A 10 15.20 8.87 -34.56
N LYS A 11 16.25 9.70 -34.53
CA LYS A 11 16.77 10.37 -35.72
C LYS A 11 17.33 9.37 -36.72
N THR A 12 18.16 8.41 -36.28
CA THR A 12 18.72 7.37 -37.15
C THR A 12 17.63 6.51 -37.80
N VAL A 13 16.61 6.09 -37.03
CA VAL A 13 15.49 5.29 -37.57
C VAL A 13 14.68 6.10 -38.58
N LYS A 14 14.40 7.37 -38.29
CA LYS A 14 13.73 8.28 -39.23
C LYS A 14 14.56 8.46 -40.51
N ASP A 15 15.85 8.76 -40.39
CA ASP A 15 16.73 8.99 -41.54
C ASP A 15 16.85 7.72 -42.39
N LYS A 16 16.92 6.53 -41.77
CA LYS A 16 16.90 5.24 -42.49
C LYS A 16 15.57 4.99 -43.21
N ALA A 17 14.44 5.34 -42.59
CA ALA A 17 13.12 5.22 -43.21
C ALA A 17 12.98 6.15 -44.42
N ILE A 18 13.44 7.39 -44.32
CA ILE A 18 13.47 8.36 -45.42
C ILE A 18 14.35 7.83 -46.56
N GLN A 19 15.57 7.38 -46.25
CA GLN A 19 16.48 6.82 -47.26
C GLN A 19 15.87 5.62 -47.99
N ASN A 20 15.16 4.72 -47.29
CA ASN A 20 14.52 3.57 -47.92
C ASN A 20 13.35 3.98 -48.83
N ILE A 21 12.63 5.06 -48.49
CA ILE A 21 11.57 5.62 -49.33
C ILE A 21 12.15 6.28 -50.57
N GLU A 22 13.25 7.03 -50.42
CA GLU A 22 13.95 7.69 -51.52
C GLU A 22 14.55 6.70 -52.53
N ASN A 23 14.98 5.53 -52.05
CA ASN A 23 15.56 4.48 -52.90
C ASN A 23 14.52 3.53 -53.51
N ALA A 24 13.23 3.69 -53.19
CA ALA A 24 12.18 2.84 -53.77
C ALA A 24 12.02 3.14 -55.27
N GLN A 25 12.04 2.11 -56.10
CA GLN A 25 11.98 2.25 -57.56
C GLN A 25 10.60 1.96 -58.14
N ASP A 26 9.70 1.39 -57.33
CA ASP A 26 8.33 1.04 -57.71
C ASP A 26 7.37 1.17 -56.53
N GLU A 27 6.08 1.03 -56.81
CA GLU A 27 5.03 1.19 -55.81
C GLU A 27 5.07 0.12 -54.71
N THR A 28 5.46 -1.11 -55.05
CA THR A 28 5.56 -2.22 -54.10
C THR A 28 6.67 -1.99 -53.07
N THR A 29 7.84 -1.57 -53.55
CA THR A 29 9.00 -1.22 -52.73
C THR A 29 8.74 0.05 -51.92
N LEU A 30 8.02 1.03 -52.49
CA LEU A 30 7.60 2.23 -51.77
C LEU A 30 6.67 1.90 -50.59
N ASN A 31 5.66 1.06 -50.83
CA ASN A 31 4.72 0.65 -49.77
C ASN A 31 5.42 -0.19 -48.69
N THR A 32 6.34 -1.06 -49.08
CA THR A 32 7.18 -1.83 -48.14
C THR A 32 8.06 -0.91 -47.29
N ALA A 33 8.74 0.07 -47.92
CA ALA A 33 9.57 1.04 -47.23
C ALA A 33 8.77 1.88 -46.23
N LYS A 34 7.58 2.36 -46.62
CA LYS A 34 6.65 3.07 -45.72
C LYS A 34 6.25 2.22 -44.51
N ASN A 35 5.77 0.99 -44.74
CA ASN A 35 5.30 0.10 -43.67
C ASN A 35 6.42 -0.29 -42.69
N ASN A 36 7.61 -0.58 -43.21
CA ASN A 36 8.78 -0.86 -42.40
C ASN A 36 9.22 0.37 -41.59
N GLY A 37 9.19 1.56 -42.21
CA GLY A 37 9.47 2.83 -41.53
C GLY A 37 8.52 3.06 -40.34
N ILE A 38 7.22 2.91 -40.55
CA ILE A 38 6.19 3.05 -39.49
C ILE A 38 6.45 2.05 -38.36
N THR A 39 6.68 0.78 -38.70
CA THR A 39 6.93 -0.28 -37.73
C THR A 39 8.21 -0.01 -36.92
N ASN A 40 9.29 0.40 -37.58
CA ASN A 40 10.57 0.64 -36.93
C ASN A 40 10.53 1.88 -36.03
N ILE A 41 9.82 2.93 -36.43
CA ILE A 41 9.56 4.09 -35.56
C ILE A 41 8.76 3.66 -34.33
N GLY A 42 7.73 2.81 -34.50
CA GLY A 42 6.94 2.27 -33.39
C GLY A 42 7.74 1.41 -32.40
N LYS A 43 8.81 0.75 -32.88
CA LYS A 43 9.73 -0.05 -32.04
C LYS A 43 10.76 0.79 -31.25
N VAL A 44 10.84 2.11 -31.47
CA VAL A 44 11.73 2.97 -30.68
C VAL A 44 11.16 3.13 -29.27
N THR A 45 11.51 2.21 -28.38
CA THR A 45 11.16 2.28 -26.96
C THR A 45 11.98 3.37 -26.29
N LEU A 46 11.34 4.28 -25.56
CA LEU A 46 12.04 5.28 -24.78
C LEU A 46 12.54 4.62 -23.48
N PRO A 47 13.84 4.59 -23.15
CA PRO A 47 14.35 4.14 -21.84
C PRO A 47 13.65 4.78 -20.63
N ARG A 48 13.01 5.94 -20.85
CA ARG A 48 12.18 6.61 -19.84
C ARG A 48 10.82 5.94 -19.64
N THR A 49 10.19 5.38 -20.67
CA THR A 49 8.91 4.66 -20.51
C THR A 49 9.12 3.35 -19.76
N THR A 50 10.21 2.63 -20.02
CA THR A 50 10.62 1.47 -19.20
C THR A 50 10.94 1.86 -17.76
N LYS A 51 11.73 2.92 -17.53
CA LYS A 51 12.00 3.39 -16.15
C LYS A 51 10.75 3.83 -15.39
N LYS A 52 9.79 4.46 -16.05
CA LYS A 52 8.50 4.80 -15.43
C LYS A 52 7.68 3.56 -15.09
N ALA A 53 7.65 2.57 -15.98
CA ALA A 53 6.98 1.29 -15.71
C ALA A 53 7.60 0.58 -14.49
N GLU A 54 8.92 0.41 -14.48
CA GLU A 54 9.66 -0.17 -13.35
C GLU A 54 9.38 0.57 -12.02
N ALA A 55 9.38 1.92 -12.05
CA ALA A 55 9.08 2.72 -10.88
C ALA A 55 7.64 2.51 -10.37
N LYS A 56 6.65 2.44 -11.27
CA LYS A 56 5.25 2.17 -10.90
C LYS A 56 5.05 0.77 -10.35
N GLU A 57 5.74 -0.23 -10.89
CA GLU A 57 5.73 -1.59 -10.34
C GLU A 57 6.32 -1.63 -8.93
N ALA A 58 7.44 -0.94 -8.69
CA ALA A 58 8.02 -0.85 -7.35
C ALA A 58 7.07 -0.16 -6.34
N ILE A 59 6.39 0.91 -6.76
CA ILE A 59 5.36 1.58 -5.94
C ILE A 59 4.19 0.64 -5.64
N ASN A 60 3.71 -0.13 -6.62
CA ASN A 60 2.67 -1.13 -6.41
C ASN A 60 3.11 -2.19 -5.39
N ALA A 61 4.31 -2.74 -5.55
CA ALA A 61 4.83 -3.76 -4.64
C ALA A 61 4.94 -3.23 -3.20
N ALA A 62 5.42 -2.00 -3.01
CA ALA A 62 5.48 -1.35 -1.70
C ALA A 62 4.09 -1.13 -1.10
N ALA A 63 3.12 -0.67 -1.91
CA ALA A 63 1.74 -0.48 -1.47
C ALA A 63 1.09 -1.80 -1.02
N GLU A 64 1.22 -2.88 -1.80
CA GLU A 64 0.66 -4.19 -1.46
C GLU A 64 1.31 -4.81 -0.22
N ALA A 65 2.64 -4.66 -0.08
CA ALA A 65 3.35 -5.06 1.14
C ALA A 65 2.81 -4.29 2.37
N LYS A 66 2.63 -2.97 2.24
CA LYS A 66 2.15 -2.13 3.34
C LYS A 66 0.69 -2.42 3.70
N LYS A 67 -0.18 -2.65 2.72
CA LYS A 67 -1.56 -3.08 2.95
C LYS A 67 -1.62 -4.41 3.70
N THR A 68 -0.75 -5.35 3.35
CA THR A 68 -0.65 -6.65 4.03
C THR A 68 -0.23 -6.46 5.49
N GLU A 69 0.79 -5.64 5.75
CA GLU A 69 1.24 -5.29 7.11
C GLU A 69 0.10 -4.69 7.95
N ILE A 70 -0.61 -3.69 7.42
CA ILE A 70 -1.74 -3.04 8.10
C ILE A 70 -2.90 -4.02 8.34
N SER A 71 -3.22 -4.87 7.37
CA SER A 71 -4.32 -5.84 7.47
C SER A 71 -4.07 -6.86 8.59
N ASN A 72 -2.80 -7.20 8.81
CA ASN A 72 -2.37 -8.15 9.85
C ASN A 72 -2.22 -7.54 11.25
N ARG A 73 -2.39 -6.22 11.43
CA ARG A 73 -2.41 -5.57 12.75
C ARG A 73 -3.65 -6.00 13.55
N PHE A 74 -3.48 -6.57 14.74
CA PHE A 74 -4.63 -7.02 15.58
C PHE A 74 -5.09 -5.96 16.59
N ASP A 75 -4.26 -4.98 16.87
CA ASP A 75 -4.54 -3.88 17.78
C ASP A 75 -5.42 -2.80 17.15
N LEU A 76 -5.55 -2.78 15.82
CA LEU A 76 -6.40 -1.85 15.07
C LEU A 76 -7.86 -2.33 14.94
N THR A 77 -8.78 -1.38 14.97
CA THR A 77 -10.19 -1.59 14.58
C THR A 77 -10.33 -1.75 13.06
N THR A 78 -11.48 -2.24 12.61
CA THR A 78 -11.80 -2.33 11.17
C THR A 78 -11.79 -0.95 10.51
N GLU A 79 -12.30 0.06 11.23
CA GLU A 79 -12.35 1.45 10.79
C GLU A 79 -10.94 2.05 10.66
N ASP A 80 -10.05 1.79 11.62
CA ASP A 80 -8.66 2.23 11.56
C ASP A 80 -7.91 1.59 10.39
N LYS A 81 -8.12 0.29 10.16
CA LYS A 81 -7.54 -0.42 9.00
C LYS A 81 -8.05 0.17 7.70
N SER A 82 -9.36 0.35 7.55
CA SER A 82 -9.97 0.89 6.33
C SER A 82 -9.39 2.26 5.96
N ARG A 83 -9.29 3.16 6.94
CA ARG A 83 -8.68 4.49 6.75
C ARG A 83 -7.21 4.39 6.34
N ALA A 84 -6.43 3.54 6.98
CA ALA A 84 -5.02 3.38 6.68
C ALA A 84 -4.78 2.75 5.29
N LEU A 85 -5.59 1.76 4.90
CA LEU A 85 -5.54 1.15 3.57
C LEU A 85 -5.87 2.18 2.47
N GLN A 86 -6.89 3.03 2.68
CA GLN A 86 -7.19 4.14 1.77
C GLN A 86 -6.03 5.14 1.67
N GLN A 87 -5.34 5.45 2.77
CA GLN A 87 -4.15 6.31 2.75
C GLN A 87 -3.02 5.68 1.93
N VAL A 88 -2.80 4.36 2.03
CA VAL A 88 -1.81 3.66 1.19
C VAL A 88 -2.16 3.77 -0.29
N ASP A 89 -3.43 3.57 -0.65
CA ASP A 89 -3.89 3.71 -2.03
C ASP A 89 -3.72 5.12 -2.58
N GLN A 90 -4.03 6.13 -1.77
CA GLN A 90 -3.86 7.54 -2.14
C GLN A 90 -2.39 7.87 -2.39
N GLU A 91 -1.50 7.51 -1.47
CA GLU A 91 -0.07 7.80 -1.61
C GLU A 91 0.54 7.04 -2.80
N ALA A 92 0.13 5.80 -3.02
CA ALA A 92 0.55 5.04 -4.20
C ALA A 92 0.08 5.68 -5.51
N ASN A 93 -1.12 6.25 -5.55
CA ASN A 93 -1.61 6.98 -6.72
C ASN A 93 -0.81 8.28 -6.95
N ASP A 94 -0.62 9.08 -5.90
CA ASP A 94 0.12 10.34 -5.97
C ASP A 94 1.57 10.12 -6.40
N ALA A 95 2.23 9.08 -5.89
CA ALA A 95 3.55 8.64 -6.31
C ALA A 95 3.60 8.27 -7.81
N LYS A 96 2.61 7.52 -8.32
CA LYS A 96 2.53 7.18 -9.75
C LYS A 96 2.34 8.40 -10.63
N ILE A 97 1.51 9.35 -10.19
CA ILE A 97 1.31 10.64 -10.88
C ILE A 97 2.63 11.43 -10.91
N ALA A 98 3.40 11.45 -9.82
CA ALA A 98 4.70 12.10 -9.77
C ALA A 98 5.71 11.44 -10.73
N VAL A 99 5.73 10.10 -10.80
CA VAL A 99 6.52 9.34 -11.79
C VAL A 99 6.13 9.71 -13.22
N ASP A 100 4.83 9.86 -13.50
CA ASP A 100 4.34 10.27 -14.81
C ASP A 100 4.75 11.70 -15.18
N LYS A 101 4.79 12.60 -14.20
CA LYS A 101 5.28 13.99 -14.37
C LYS A 101 6.80 14.07 -14.54
N GLY A 102 7.55 13.06 -14.10
CA GLY A 102 9.01 13.02 -14.23
C GLY A 102 9.51 13.20 -15.67
N VAL A 103 10.36 14.20 -15.88
CA VAL A 103 10.89 14.56 -17.22
C VAL A 103 12.21 13.82 -17.51
N THR A 104 13.02 13.59 -16.49
CA THR A 104 14.29 12.87 -16.56
C THR A 104 14.23 11.55 -15.77
N ASN A 105 15.19 10.65 -16.00
CA ASN A 105 15.29 9.42 -15.21
C ASN A 105 15.58 9.72 -13.73
N LYS A 106 16.29 10.80 -13.43
CA LYS A 106 16.53 11.23 -12.05
C LYS A 106 15.23 11.66 -11.39
N ASP A 107 14.36 12.40 -12.10
CA ASP A 107 13.06 12.82 -11.57
C ASP A 107 12.15 11.61 -11.32
N VAL A 108 12.15 10.63 -12.23
CA VAL A 108 11.40 9.37 -12.08
C VAL A 108 11.90 8.58 -10.87
N GLU A 109 13.22 8.46 -10.72
CA GLU A 109 13.83 7.77 -9.57
C GLU A 109 13.52 8.49 -8.25
N GLN A 110 13.63 9.82 -8.23
CA GLN A 110 13.29 10.61 -7.04
C GLN A 110 11.82 10.46 -6.66
N ALA A 111 10.90 10.54 -7.63
CA ALA A 111 9.47 10.35 -7.40
C ALA A 111 9.15 8.96 -6.85
N LYS A 112 9.83 7.92 -7.37
CA LYS A 112 9.74 6.55 -6.86
C LYS A 112 10.16 6.47 -5.40
N VAL A 113 11.35 7.01 -5.06
CA VAL A 113 11.89 6.98 -3.70
C VAL A 113 10.95 7.70 -2.72
N VAL A 114 10.57 8.94 -3.04
CA VAL A 114 9.66 9.73 -2.20
C VAL A 114 8.33 9.02 -1.98
N GLY A 115 7.74 8.46 -3.04
CA GLY A 115 6.47 7.74 -2.94
C GLY A 115 6.56 6.47 -2.09
N ILE A 116 7.63 5.69 -2.25
CA ILE A 116 7.86 4.49 -1.41
C ILE A 116 8.05 4.88 0.06
N ASP A 117 8.83 5.93 0.33
CA ASP A 117 9.05 6.41 1.69
C ASP A 117 7.73 6.87 2.34
N ALA A 118 6.90 7.61 1.61
CA ALA A 118 5.62 8.06 2.08
C ALA A 118 4.66 6.89 2.39
N ILE A 119 4.59 5.88 1.52
CA ILE A 119 3.84 4.64 1.77
C ILE A 119 4.34 3.94 3.04
N ASN A 120 5.66 3.76 3.16
CA ASN A 120 6.27 3.06 4.30
C ASN A 120 6.03 3.78 5.63
N ASN A 121 5.93 5.11 5.61
CA ASN A 121 5.66 5.95 6.78
C ASN A 121 4.21 5.88 7.28
N ILE A 122 3.30 5.22 6.56
CA ILE A 122 1.92 5.03 7.02
C ILE A 122 1.91 4.05 8.20
N ASN A 123 1.73 4.56 9.41
CA ASN A 123 1.64 3.73 10.62
C ASN A 123 0.43 4.14 11.48
N PRO A 124 -0.76 3.55 11.21
CA PRO A 124 -1.96 3.90 11.95
C PRO A 124 -1.84 3.55 13.43
N GLN A 125 -2.36 4.45 14.27
CA GLN A 125 -2.49 4.23 15.70
C GLN A 125 -3.91 3.72 15.99
N PRO A 126 -4.07 2.77 16.92
CA PRO A 126 -5.39 2.35 17.35
C PRO A 126 -6.13 3.56 17.93
N THR A 127 -7.32 3.85 17.41
CA THR A 127 -8.21 4.75 18.13
C THR A 127 -8.62 4.06 19.42
N SER A 128 -8.38 4.72 20.56
CA SER A 128 -8.76 4.17 21.85
C SER A 128 -10.22 3.76 21.79
N ARG A 129 -10.48 2.44 21.82
CA ARG A 129 -11.81 1.91 22.10
C ARG A 129 -12.27 2.65 23.36
N PRO A 130 -13.46 3.29 23.41
CA PRO A 130 -13.91 3.86 24.68
C PRO A 130 -13.78 2.73 25.70
N LEU A 131 -13.04 2.97 26.79
CA LEU A 131 -12.95 1.99 27.87
C LEU A 131 -14.39 1.53 28.10
N SER A 132 -14.66 0.23 27.97
CA SER A 132 -15.84 -0.32 28.63
C SER A 132 -15.58 -0.05 30.10
N THR A 133 -16.02 1.11 30.59
CA THR A 133 -16.20 1.34 32.01
C THR A 133 -16.95 0.10 32.48
N PRO A 134 -16.47 -0.61 33.51
CA PRO A 134 -17.27 -1.65 34.13
C PRO A 134 -18.65 -1.03 34.34
N LYS A 135 -19.68 -1.59 33.69
CA LYS A 135 -21.06 -1.25 34.02
C LYS A 135 -21.12 -1.35 35.54
N PRO A 136 -21.55 -0.31 36.29
CA PRO A 136 -21.61 -0.40 37.74
C PRO A 136 -22.33 -1.69 38.09
N GLN A 137 -21.59 -2.61 38.71
CA GLN A 137 -22.16 -3.83 39.25
C GLN A 137 -23.27 -3.35 40.19
N PRO A 138 -24.52 -3.85 40.07
CA PRO A 138 -25.60 -3.45 40.97
C PRO A 138 -25.09 -3.60 42.40
N SER A 139 -25.13 -2.51 43.16
CA SER A 139 -24.85 -2.52 44.58
C SER A 139 -25.71 -3.62 45.19
N ILE A 140 -25.09 -4.63 45.80
CA ILE A 140 -25.81 -5.52 46.70
C ILE A 140 -26.41 -4.60 47.76
N PRO A 141 -27.74 -4.54 47.95
CA PRO A 141 -28.31 -3.71 48.99
C PRO A 141 -27.82 -4.22 50.34
N THR A 142 -27.10 -3.36 51.06
CA THR A 142 -26.77 -3.57 52.47
C THR A 142 -28.07 -3.73 53.23
N GLN A 143 -28.31 -4.94 53.75
CA GLN A 143 -29.39 -5.21 54.69
C GLN A 143 -29.17 -4.36 55.94
N PRO A 144 -30.19 -3.66 56.46
CA PRO A 144 -30.02 -2.86 57.67
C PRO A 144 -29.77 -3.79 58.86
N ASP A 145 -28.65 -3.52 59.53
CA ASP A 145 -28.29 -4.02 60.85
C ASP A 145 -29.30 -3.49 61.88
N GLN A 146 -30.11 -4.38 62.44
CA GLN A 146 -30.84 -4.11 63.68
C GLN A 146 -30.40 -5.17 64.69
N GLY A 147 -29.51 -4.76 65.59
CA GLY A 147 -29.15 -5.52 66.76
C GLY A 147 -30.19 -5.36 67.85
N ASP A 148 -30.47 -6.46 68.55
CA ASP A 148 -30.86 -6.51 69.96
C ASP A 148 -30.46 -7.88 70.55
N THR A 149 -29.40 -7.84 71.37
CA THR A 149 -29.10 -8.55 72.64
C THR A 149 -29.59 -9.98 72.98
N GLU A 150 -28.60 -10.82 73.33
CA GLU A 150 -28.52 -11.86 74.43
C GLU A 150 -29.25 -13.23 74.28
N THR A 151 -28.56 -14.31 73.84
CA THR A 151 -27.86 -15.45 74.56
C THR A 151 -28.75 -16.50 75.26
N PRO A 152 -28.28 -17.75 75.54
CA PRO A 152 -27.53 -18.73 74.71
C PRO A 152 -28.12 -20.18 74.82
N THR A 153 -27.77 -21.12 73.93
CA THR A 153 -27.51 -22.54 74.27
C THR A 153 -26.75 -23.25 73.15
N THR A 154 -25.58 -23.76 73.50
CA THR A 154 -24.72 -24.73 72.79
C THR A 154 -25.27 -26.17 72.94
N PRO A 155 -24.66 -27.24 72.37
CA PRO A 155 -24.03 -27.42 71.05
C PRO A 155 -24.46 -28.77 70.40
N SER A 156 -24.10 -29.02 69.13
CA SER A 156 -23.74 -30.37 68.65
C SER A 156 -22.88 -30.30 67.39
N SER A 157 -21.59 -30.55 67.59
CA SER A 157 -20.60 -31.04 66.61
C SER A 157 -20.77 -32.56 66.44
N PRO A 158 -19.98 -33.29 65.61
CA PRO A 158 -19.28 -32.95 64.36
C PRO A 158 -19.41 -34.08 63.29
N SER A 159 -18.98 -33.84 62.04
CA SER A 159 -18.28 -34.84 61.19
C SER A 159 -17.79 -34.15 59.90
N ALA A 160 -16.52 -33.74 59.80
CA ALA A 160 -15.36 -34.54 59.34
C ALA A 160 -15.57 -35.13 57.92
N GLN A 161 -15.08 -34.45 56.87
CA GLN A 161 -13.83 -34.72 56.09
C GLN A 161 -13.98 -35.89 55.06
N PRO A 162 -13.16 -36.02 53.99
CA PRO A 162 -12.02 -35.19 53.61
C PRO A 162 -11.82 -34.86 52.11
N SER A 163 -10.95 -33.86 51.92
CA SER A 163 -10.11 -33.65 50.73
C SER A 163 -9.35 -34.91 50.34
N GLN A 164 -9.16 -35.11 49.04
CA GLN A 164 -8.02 -35.85 48.50
C GLN A 164 -7.41 -35.04 47.36
N LEU A 165 -6.08 -35.18 47.30
CA LEU A 165 -5.14 -34.55 46.39
C LEU A 165 -5.48 -34.73 44.90
#